data_AF-A0A942I7Z6-F1
#
_entry.id   AF-A0A942I7Z6-F1
#
_cell.length_a   1.000
_cell.length_b   1.000
_cell.length_c   1.000
_cell.angle_alpha   90.00
_cell.angle_beta   90.00
_cell.angle_gamma   90.00
#
_symmetry.space_group_name_H-M   'P 1'
#
loop_
_entity.id
_entity.type
_entity.pdbx_description
1 polymer ?
#
loop_
_entity_poly.entity_id
_entity_poly.type
_entity_poly.pdbx_seq_one_letter_code
_entity_poly.pdbx_strand_id
1 'polypeptide(L)'
;MTIASQLSQTLANMEGAAASLKTFSLQTQDQQAKQLFQQLSQSMDHSVQQLRGRLDYITQEEPQYRSEIGGTYASSTGSTGSTGSSLGASTLTSNQTTALPGGTQRKGGKNPTK
;
A
#
# COMPACT_ATOMS: atom_id res chain seq x y z
N MET A 1 4.00 -2.41 19.21
CA MET A 1 4.08 -3.71 18.53
C MET A 1 2.75 -4.43 18.68
N THR A 2 1.83 -4.10 17.81
CA THR A 2 0.52 -4.72 17.75
C THR A 2 0.54 -6.03 16.99
N ILE A 3 -0.48 -6.85 17.17
CA ILE A 3 -0.60 -8.17 16.51
C ILE A 3 -0.55 -8.00 14.98
N ALA A 4 -1.10 -6.92 14.44
CA ALA A 4 -1.06 -6.61 13.01
C ALA A 4 0.38 -6.39 12.50
N SER A 5 1.19 -5.61 13.23
CA SER A 5 2.61 -5.39 12.90
C SER A 5 3.43 -6.68 12.99
N GLN A 6 3.21 -7.49 14.04
CA GLN A 6 3.86 -8.79 14.19
C GLN A 6 3.45 -9.76 13.07
N LEU A 7 2.18 -9.78 12.68
CA LEU A 7 1.68 -10.58 11.55
C LEU A 7 2.30 -10.16 10.24
N SER A 8 2.36 -8.86 9.94
CA SER A 8 2.97 -8.35 8.71
C SER A 8 4.45 -8.72 8.61
N GLN A 9 5.21 -8.57 9.71
CA GLN A 9 6.62 -8.96 9.74
C GLN A 9 6.79 -10.47 9.58
N THR A 10 5.93 -11.27 10.21
CA THR A 10 5.93 -12.72 10.07
C THR A 10 5.61 -13.15 8.64
N LEU A 11 4.61 -12.54 8.00
CA LEU A 11 4.27 -12.76 6.59
C LEU A 11 5.46 -12.50 5.67
N ALA A 12 6.14 -11.36 5.84
CA ALA A 12 7.33 -11.02 5.07
C ALA A 12 8.45 -12.07 5.24
N ASN A 13 8.69 -12.52 6.48
CA ASN A 13 9.69 -13.55 6.77
C ASN A 13 9.32 -14.89 6.13
N MET A 14 8.03 -15.29 6.15
CA MET A 14 7.56 -16.53 5.54
C MET A 14 7.62 -16.49 4.01
N GLU A 15 7.28 -15.36 3.38
CA GLU A 15 7.42 -15.18 1.93
C GLU A 15 8.90 -15.26 1.52
N GLY A 16 9.80 -14.62 2.27
CA GLY A 16 11.25 -14.73 2.05
C GLY A 16 11.77 -16.16 2.24
N ALA A 17 11.28 -16.88 3.24
CA ALA A 17 11.61 -18.28 3.47
C ALA A 17 11.09 -19.17 2.33
N ALA A 18 9.85 -18.99 1.86
CA ALA A 18 9.29 -19.73 0.74
C ALA A 18 10.07 -19.50 -0.57
N ALA A 19 10.50 -18.27 -0.83
CA ALA A 19 11.38 -17.94 -1.96
C ALA A 19 12.76 -18.62 -1.85
N SER A 20 13.32 -18.66 -0.64
CA SER A 20 14.58 -19.35 -0.36
C SER A 20 14.45 -20.86 -0.60
N LEU A 21 13.36 -21.48 -0.13
CA LEU A 21 13.06 -22.90 -0.38
C LEU A 21 12.91 -23.22 -1.87
N LYS A 22 12.20 -22.36 -2.63
CA LYS A 22 12.14 -22.49 -4.09
C LYS A 22 13.53 -22.41 -4.70
N THR A 23 14.37 -21.49 -4.25
CA THR A 23 15.76 -21.36 -4.73
C THR A 23 16.58 -22.61 -4.41
N PHE A 24 16.46 -23.17 -3.20
CA PHE A 24 17.12 -24.44 -2.85
C PHE A 24 16.64 -25.61 -3.70
N SER A 25 15.35 -25.65 -4.07
CA SER A 25 14.82 -26.65 -5.02
C SER A 25 15.43 -26.50 -6.42
N LEU A 26 15.78 -25.28 -6.84
CA LEU A 26 16.42 -25.06 -8.15
C LEU A 26 17.91 -25.40 -8.12
N GLN A 27 18.58 -25.11 -7.00
CA GLN A 27 20.02 -25.34 -6.82
C GLN A 27 20.37 -26.78 -6.48
N THR A 28 19.48 -27.51 -5.79
CA THR A 28 19.73 -28.90 -5.40
C THR A 28 19.59 -29.83 -6.61
N GLN A 29 20.43 -30.86 -6.68
CA GLN A 29 20.35 -31.91 -7.71
C GLN A 29 19.52 -33.12 -7.24
N ASP A 30 19.27 -33.23 -5.94
CA ASP A 30 18.52 -34.31 -5.33
C ASP A 30 17.02 -34.21 -5.65
N GLN A 31 16.47 -35.25 -6.29
CA GLN A 31 15.08 -35.30 -6.72
C GLN A 31 14.09 -35.32 -5.55
N GLN A 32 14.43 -35.99 -4.44
CA GLN A 32 13.60 -36.03 -3.24
C GLN A 32 13.60 -34.67 -2.54
N ALA A 33 14.77 -34.03 -2.42
CA ALA A 33 14.89 -32.70 -1.84
C ALA A 33 14.11 -31.65 -2.65
N LYS A 34 14.13 -31.75 -4.00
CA LYS A 34 13.31 -30.89 -4.87
C LYS A 34 11.83 -30.97 -4.53
N GLN A 35 11.29 -32.18 -4.44
CA GLN A 35 9.88 -32.39 -4.12
C GLN A 35 9.55 -31.88 -2.72
N LEU A 36 10.41 -32.16 -1.74
CA LEU A 36 10.24 -31.69 -0.36
C LEU A 36 10.21 -30.15 -0.29
N PHE A 37 11.17 -29.46 -0.91
CA PHE A 37 11.21 -28.01 -0.92
C PHE A 37 10.03 -27.38 -1.66
N GLN A 38 9.58 -27.98 -2.76
CA GLN A 38 8.36 -27.54 -3.44
C GLN A 38 7.11 -27.70 -2.55
N GLN A 39 6.94 -28.85 -1.91
CA GLN A 39 5.82 -29.09 -0.99
C GLN A 39 5.84 -28.12 0.20
N LEU A 40 7.01 -27.89 0.80
CA LEU A 40 7.16 -26.93 1.89
C LEU A 40 6.82 -25.51 1.43
N SER A 41 7.29 -25.10 0.25
CA SER A 41 6.96 -23.77 -0.30
C SER A 41 5.46 -23.59 -0.53
N GLN A 42 4.75 -24.63 -1.00
CA GLN A 42 3.31 -24.58 -1.21
C GLN A 42 2.54 -24.51 0.11
N SER A 43 2.93 -25.30 1.11
CA SER A 43 2.33 -25.25 2.45
C SER A 43 2.51 -23.89 3.11
N MET A 44 3.69 -23.29 2.90
CA MET A 44 4.00 -21.95 3.41
C MET A 44 3.17 -20.87 2.70
N ASP A 45 2.98 -20.97 1.38
CA ASP A 45 2.11 -20.06 0.60
C ASP A 45 0.66 -20.11 1.10
N HIS A 46 0.14 -21.32 1.32
CA HIS A 46 -1.21 -21.50 1.88
C HIS A 46 -1.35 -20.87 3.28
N SER A 47 -0.34 -21.05 4.14
CA SER A 47 -0.31 -20.43 5.47
C SER A 47 -0.27 -18.90 5.39
N VAL A 48 0.54 -18.36 4.48
CA VAL A 48 0.62 -16.92 4.18
C VAL A 48 -0.75 -16.38 3.75
N GLN A 49 -1.46 -17.08 2.86
CA GLN A 49 -2.78 -16.65 2.41
C GLN A 49 -3.80 -16.59 3.55
N GLN A 50 -3.82 -17.59 4.43
CA GLN A 50 -4.73 -17.57 5.60
C GLN A 50 -4.42 -16.42 6.55
N LEU A 51 -3.13 -16.17 6.82
CA LEU A 51 -2.70 -15.08 7.70
C LEU A 51 -2.93 -13.70 7.07
N ARG A 52 -2.79 -13.56 5.75
CA ARG A 52 -3.18 -12.34 5.02
C ARG A 52 -4.67 -12.05 5.18
N GLY A 53 -5.53 -13.06 5.06
CA GLY A 53 -6.97 -12.89 5.30
C GLY A 53 -7.27 -12.44 6.74
N ARG A 54 -6.54 -12.97 7.73
CA ARG A 54 -6.66 -12.52 9.12
C ARG A 54 -6.17 -11.08 9.31
N LEU A 55 -5.07 -10.71 8.67
CA LEU A 55 -4.52 -9.35 8.73
C LEU A 55 -5.48 -8.35 8.09
N ASP A 56 -6.10 -8.69 6.97
CA ASP A 56 -7.11 -7.85 6.32
C ASP A 56 -8.32 -7.61 7.24
N TYR A 57 -8.84 -8.67 7.87
CA TYR A 57 -9.91 -8.56 8.87
C TYR A 57 -9.53 -7.62 10.04
N ILE A 58 -8.35 -7.79 10.62
CA ILE A 58 -7.86 -6.94 11.72
C ILE A 58 -7.71 -5.48 11.26
N THR A 59 -7.26 -5.27 10.02
CA THR A 59 -7.07 -3.93 9.43
C THR A 59 -8.41 -3.22 9.18
N GLN A 60 -9.45 -3.97 8.84
CA GLN A 60 -10.81 -3.44 8.67
C GLN A 60 -11.46 -3.10 10.02
N GLU A 61 -11.31 -3.96 11.02
CA GLU A 61 -11.90 -3.76 12.35
C GLU A 61 -11.20 -2.63 13.13
N GLU A 62 -9.90 -2.45 12.93
CA GLU A 62 -9.11 -1.44 13.63
C GLU A 62 -8.25 -0.61 12.66
N PRO A 63 -8.83 0.44 12.03
CA PRO A 63 -8.12 1.27 11.05
C PRO A 63 -6.89 2.00 11.64
N GLN A 64 -6.82 2.15 12.96
CA GLN A 64 -5.67 2.67 13.70
C GLN A 64 -4.39 1.81 13.55
N TYR A 65 -4.49 0.51 13.24
CA TYR A 65 -3.31 -0.32 12.93
C TYR A 65 -2.67 0.02 11.59
N ARG A 66 -3.41 0.59 10.63
CA ARG A 66 -2.82 1.09 9.36
C ARG A 66 -1.76 2.15 9.62
N SER A 67 -1.97 2.98 10.65
CA SER A 67 -1.06 4.05 11.03
C SER A 67 0.20 3.54 11.74
N GLU A 68 0.13 2.45 12.52
CA GLU A 68 1.31 1.85 13.16
C GLU A 68 2.15 1.04 12.16
N ILE A 69 1.49 0.31 11.25
CA ILE A 69 2.17 -0.41 10.16
C ILE A 69 2.76 0.58 9.14
N GLY A 70 2.10 1.71 8.88
CA GLY A 70 2.61 2.77 8.00
C GLY A 70 3.91 3.44 8.47
N GLY A 71 4.30 3.26 9.74
CA GLY A 71 5.48 3.91 10.33
C GLY A 71 6.83 3.28 9.96
N THR A 72 6.88 2.02 9.53
CA THR A 72 8.14 1.37 9.13
C THR A 72 8.51 1.59 7.65
N TYR A 73 7.58 2.12 6.84
CA TYR A 73 7.83 2.49 5.43
C TYR A 73 7.63 3.98 5.13
N ALA A 74 7.13 4.78 6.07
CA ALA A 74 7.10 6.23 5.94
C ALA A 74 8.50 6.82 6.17
N SER A 75 9.36 6.69 5.17
CA SER A 75 10.57 7.49 5.05
C SER A 75 10.19 8.98 5.03
N SER A 76 10.66 9.68 6.07
CA SER A 76 11.25 11.01 5.99
C SER A 76 10.50 12.09 5.19
N THR A 77 9.28 12.44 5.55
CA THR A 77 8.74 13.76 5.18
C THR A 77 8.04 14.39 6.37
N GLY A 78 8.76 15.26 7.07
CA GLY A 78 8.18 16.06 8.16
C GLY A 78 9.15 16.48 9.25
N SER A 79 10.40 16.81 8.92
CA SER A 79 11.18 17.71 9.78
C SER A 79 10.60 19.12 9.62
N THR A 80 9.80 19.56 10.59
CA THR A 80 9.35 20.95 10.72
C THR A 80 9.17 21.22 12.21
N GLY A 81 9.91 22.10 12.88
CA GLY A 81 10.94 22.99 12.38
C GLY A 81 11.99 23.30 13.45
N SER A 82 13.24 23.33 13.01
CA SER A 82 14.29 24.08 13.69
C SER A 82 14.19 25.54 13.27
N THR A 83 13.94 26.37 14.26
CA THR A 83 14.10 27.82 14.26
C THR A 83 15.42 28.24 13.63
N GLY A 84 15.37 29.14 12.65
CA GLY A 84 16.57 29.84 12.20
C GLY A 84 16.41 30.55 10.87
N SER A 85 16.28 31.89 10.94
CA SER A 85 16.90 32.85 10.01
C SER A 85 16.38 32.86 8.56
N SER A 86 16.26 33.94 7.81
CA SER A 86 16.55 35.37 7.96
C SER A 86 16.11 36.00 6.63
N LEU A 87 15.53 37.20 6.69
CA LEU A 87 15.77 38.33 5.78
C LEU A 87 15.50 38.17 4.25
N GLY A 88 14.71 39.12 3.73
CA GLY A 88 14.78 39.59 2.34
C GLY A 88 13.55 39.23 1.52
N ALA A 89 12.57 40.12 1.35
CA ALA A 89 12.54 41.25 0.43
C ALA A 89 11.63 40.95 -0.79
N SER A 90 10.47 41.62 -0.75
CA SER A 90 9.86 42.36 -1.87
C SER A 90 9.53 41.62 -3.18
N THR A 91 8.26 41.73 -3.60
CA THR A 91 7.81 42.45 -4.83
C THR A 91 6.64 41.73 -5.53
N LEU A 92 5.51 42.45 -5.61
CA LEU A 92 4.42 42.42 -6.61
C LEU A 92 4.06 41.12 -7.34
N THR A 93 2.77 40.79 -7.39
CA THR A 93 1.99 40.91 -8.65
C THR A 93 0.49 40.68 -8.43
N SER A 94 -0.28 41.41 -9.22
CA SER A 94 -1.71 41.66 -9.20
C SER A 94 -2.56 40.54 -9.81
N ASN A 95 -3.77 40.37 -9.25
CA ASN A 95 -5.08 40.42 -9.92
C ASN A 95 -5.35 39.59 -11.20
N GLN A 96 -6.29 38.63 -11.12
CA GLN A 96 -7.29 38.25 -12.15
C GLN A 96 -8.13 37.10 -11.57
N THR A 97 -9.40 37.24 -11.16
CA THR A 97 -10.61 37.54 -11.95
C THR A 97 -10.63 36.87 -13.32
N THR A 98 -11.29 35.70 -13.41
CA THR A 98 -12.24 35.34 -14.47
C THR A 98 -13.00 34.07 -14.01
N ALA A 99 -14.18 34.26 -13.44
CA ALA A 99 -15.14 33.18 -13.22
C ALA A 99 -15.99 33.00 -14.49
N LEU A 100 -16.07 31.76 -14.95
CA LEU A 100 -16.77 31.30 -16.15
C LEU A 100 -18.29 31.44 -16.01
N PRO A 101 -19.05 31.77 -17.07
CA PRO A 101 -20.50 31.81 -17.04
C PRO A 101 -21.09 30.39 -17.01
N GLY A 102 -22.01 30.18 -16.07
CA GLY A 102 -22.67 28.91 -15.82
C GLY A 102 -23.60 28.43 -16.94
N GLY A 103 -23.64 27.12 -17.10
CA GLY A 103 -24.81 26.35 -16.70
C GLY A 103 -26.11 26.55 -17.49
N THR A 104 -26.36 25.56 -18.35
CA THR A 104 -27.64 24.82 -18.50
C THR A 104 -28.86 25.46 -19.19
N GLN A 105 -29.09 24.93 -20.39
CA GLN A 105 -30.33 24.31 -20.89
C GLN A 105 -31.63 25.13 -20.89
N ARG A 106 -32.07 25.50 -22.11
CA ARG A 106 -33.48 25.77 -22.41
C ARG A 106 -34.04 24.70 -23.35
N LYS A 107 -35.13 24.10 -22.89
CA LYS A 107 -36.03 23.13 -23.53
C LYS A 107 -36.47 23.54 -24.95
N GLY A 108 -36.65 22.54 -25.80
CA GLY A 108 -37.44 22.57 -27.04
C GLY A 108 -36.86 21.49 -27.95
N GLY A 109 -37.45 20.32 -28.16
CA GLY A 109 -38.86 20.01 -28.34
C GLY A 109 -38.96 19.31 -29.69
N LYS A 110 -39.27 18.01 -29.70
CA LYS A 110 -40.06 17.28 -30.71
C LYS A 110 -40.08 15.78 -30.36
N ASN A 111 -41.30 15.30 -30.23
CA ASN A 111 -41.73 13.95 -29.85
C ASN A 111 -41.44 12.92 -30.98
N PRO A 112 -41.49 11.60 -30.71
CA PRO A 112 -41.03 10.56 -31.63
C PRO A 112 -42.11 10.09 -32.64
N THR A 113 -41.62 9.63 -33.80
CA THR A 113 -42.15 8.63 -34.76
C THR A 113 -43.66 8.32 -34.75
N LYS A 114 -44.38 8.70 -35.81
CA LYS A 114 -44.81 7.84 -36.94
C LYS A 114 -45.55 8.68 -37.99
#